data_AF-A0A0J8GBY4-F1
#
_entry.id   AF-A0A0J8GBY4-F1
#
_cell.length_a   1.000
_cell.length_b   1.000
_cell.length_c   1.000
_cell.angle_alpha   90.00
_cell.angle_beta   90.00
_cell.angle_gamma   90.00
#
_symmetry.space_group_name_H-M   'P 1'
#
loop_
_entity.id
_entity.type
_entity.pdbx_description
1 polymer ?
#
loop_
_entity_poly.entity_id
_entity_poly.type
_entity_poly.pdbx_seq_one_letter_code
_entity_poly.pdbx_strand_id
1 'polypeptide(L)'
;MDSRSIQHGRKKRKKIGKMHKEYNAYLMDLIEKTQEEWHKQKVILHKSFNYNERLEYEEKKAGAKYFYLFKEARHRGVSGKK
;
A
#
# COMPACT_ATOMS: atom_id res chain seq x y z
N MET A 1 37.45 23.71 5.64
CA MET A 1 37.27 22.25 5.86
C MET A 1 35.82 21.82 5.56
N ASP A 2 35.03 22.69 4.94
CA ASP A 2 33.56 22.63 4.93
C ASP A 2 32.99 21.84 3.75
N SER A 3 33.76 21.69 2.68
CA SER A 3 33.34 21.01 1.46
C SER A 3 33.03 19.51 1.67
N ARG A 4 33.74 18.85 2.60
CA ARG A 4 33.50 17.43 2.92
C ARG A 4 32.18 17.22 3.67
N SER A 5 31.82 18.09 4.62
CA SER A 5 30.59 17.92 5.41
C SER A 5 29.33 18.10 4.54
N ILE A 6 29.35 19.05 3.61
CA ILE A 6 28.28 19.30 2.64
C ILE A 6 28.06 18.07 1.73
N GLN A 7 29.14 17.41 1.33
CA GLN A 7 29.10 16.23 0.47
C GLN A 7 28.49 15.00 1.19
N HIS A 8 28.81 14.81 2.47
CA HIS A 8 28.18 13.78 3.32
C HIS A 8 26.69 14.04 3.55
N GLY A 9 26.28 15.28 3.81
CA GLY A 9 24.88 15.66 3.92
C GLY A 9 24.09 15.38 2.63
N ARG A 10 24.70 15.64 1.47
CA ARG A 10 24.11 15.37 0.15
C ARG A 10 23.96 13.87 -0.14
N LYS A 11 24.96 13.04 0.23
CA LYS A 11 24.85 11.56 0.16
C LYS A 11 23.75 11.02 1.08
N LYS A 12 23.64 11.53 2.31
CA LYS A 12 22.60 11.13 3.27
C LYS A 12 21.20 11.44 2.74
N ARG A 13 20.97 12.65 2.21
CA ARG A 13 19.69 13.05 1.58
C ARG A 13 19.32 12.17 0.38
N LYS A 14 20.29 11.80 -0.47
CA LYS A 14 20.06 10.87 -1.59
C LYS A 14 19.62 9.47 -1.11
N LYS A 15 20.25 8.94 -0.05
CA LYS A 15 19.88 7.64 0.54
C LYS A 15 18.46 7.66 1.10
N ILE A 16 18.08 8.72 1.82
CA ILE A 16 16.72 8.91 2.36
C ILE A 16 15.69 9.00 1.23
N GLY A 17 15.98 9.79 0.18
CA GLY A 17 15.09 9.87 -0.98
C GLY A 17 14.91 8.53 -1.71
N LYS A 18 15.95 7.68 -1.77
CA LYS A 18 15.85 6.32 -2.31
C LYS A 18 14.95 5.44 -1.43
N MET A 19 15.14 5.48 -0.12
CA MET A 19 14.33 4.72 0.85
C MET A 19 12.84 5.08 0.75
N HIS A 20 12.50 6.37 0.64
CA HIS A 20 11.10 6.80 0.46
C HIS A 20 10.51 6.25 -0.85
N LYS A 21 11.29 6.20 -1.94
CA LYS A 21 10.84 5.62 -3.21
C LYS A 21 10.58 4.12 -3.11
N GLU A 22 11.48 3.38 -2.45
CA GLU A 22 11.32 1.94 -2.23
C GLU A 22 10.07 1.66 -1.39
N TYR A 23 9.82 2.45 -0.34
CA TYR A 23 8.64 2.30 0.49
C TYR A 23 7.34 2.67 -0.24
N ASN A 24 7.38 3.68 -1.10
CA ASN A 24 6.23 4.03 -1.95
C ASN A 24 5.94 2.95 -2.98
N ALA A 25 6.97 2.33 -3.57
CA ALA A 25 6.79 1.19 -4.47
C ALA A 25 6.17 0.00 -3.73
N TYR A 26 6.64 -0.29 -2.52
CA TYR A 26 6.05 -1.32 -1.66
C TYR A 26 4.59 -1.03 -1.30
N LEU A 27 4.24 0.22 -1.00
CA LEU A 27 2.85 0.62 -0.74
C LEU A 27 1.95 0.32 -1.95
N MET A 28 2.43 0.58 -3.16
CA MET A 28 1.66 0.30 -4.38
C MET A 28 1.44 -1.20 -4.60
N ASP A 29 2.50 -2.01 -4.45
CA ASP A 29 2.42 -3.48 -4.50
C ASP A 29 1.46 -4.04 -3.43
N LEU A 30 1.46 -3.46 -2.23
CA LEU A 30 0.55 -3.86 -1.16
C LEU A 30 -0.92 -3.49 -1.46
N ILE A 31 -1.17 -2.33 -2.08
CA ILE A 31 -2.51 -1.93 -2.51
C ILE A 31 -3.05 -2.90 -3.57
N GLU A 32 -2.24 -3.27 -4.55
CA GLU A 32 -2.62 -4.23 -5.60
C GLU A 32 -2.97 -5.59 -5.00
N LYS A 33 -2.10 -6.15 -4.16
CA LYS A 33 -2.33 -7.43 -3.47
C LYS A 33 -3.59 -7.41 -2.60
N THR A 34 -3.84 -6.32 -1.87
CA THR A 34 -5.03 -6.21 -1.03
C THR A 34 -6.31 -6.01 -1.83
N GLN A 35 -6.23 -5.38 -3.01
CA GLN A 35 -7.33 -5.30 -3.95
C GLN A 35 -7.72 -6.67 -4.50
N GLU A 36 -6.73 -7.45 -4.92
CA GLU A 36 -6.94 -8.83 -5.42
C GLU A 36 -7.56 -9.72 -4.34
N GLU A 37 -7.03 -9.67 -3.11
CA GLU A 37 -7.57 -10.44 -1.99
C GLU A 37 -9.00 -10.02 -1.66
N TRP A 38 -9.30 -8.72 -1.65
CA TRP A 38 -10.68 -8.26 -1.45
C TRP A 38 -11.61 -8.74 -2.57
N HIS A 39 -11.17 -8.71 -3.83
CA HIS A 39 -11.95 -9.24 -4.94
C HIS A 39 -12.20 -10.75 -4.78
N LYS A 40 -11.19 -11.52 -4.38
CA LYS A 40 -11.31 -12.95 -4.09
C LYS A 40 -12.34 -13.22 -2.98
N GLN A 41 -12.29 -12.48 -1.87
CA GLN A 41 -13.27 -12.63 -0.78
C GLN A 41 -14.69 -12.29 -1.24
N LYS A 42 -14.87 -11.27 -2.08
CA LYS A 42 -16.16 -10.96 -2.71
C LYS A 42 -16.68 -12.11 -3.56
N VAL A 43 -15.81 -12.73 -4.37
CA VAL A 43 -16.19 -13.90 -5.19
C VAL A 43 -16.59 -15.09 -4.31
N ILE A 44 -15.86 -15.35 -3.22
CA ILE A 44 -16.17 -16.43 -2.27
C ILE A 44 -17.55 -16.19 -1.62
N LEU A 45 -17.79 -14.98 -1.11
CA LEU A 45 -19.07 -14.61 -0.51
C LEU A 45 -20.21 -14.72 -1.52
N HIS A 46 -20.03 -14.21 -2.75
CA HIS A 46 -21.05 -14.29 -3.79
C HIS A 46 -21.38 -15.72 -4.23
N LYS A 47 -20.41 -16.64 -4.18
CA LYS A 47 -20.62 -18.06 -4.49
C LYS A 47 -21.21 -18.84 -3.32
N SER A 48 -21.31 -18.26 -2.13
CA SER A 48 -21.91 -18.92 -0.99
C SER A 48 -23.44 -18.97 -1.13
N PHE A 49 -24.01 -20.17 -1.05
CA PHE A 49 -25.45 -20.38 -1.23
C PHE A 49 -26.30 -19.84 -0.08
N ASN A 50 -25.76 -19.86 1.14
CA ASN A 50 -26.43 -19.39 2.34
C ASN A 50 -25.64 -18.24 2.97
N TYR A 51 -26.35 -17.39 3.72
CA TYR A 51 -25.71 -16.36 4.53
C TYR A 51 -24.62 -16.97 5.44
N ASN A 52 -23.43 -16.37 5.39
CA ASN A 52 -22.30 -16.78 6.20
C ASN A 52 -21.59 -15.54 6.75
N GLU A 53 -21.90 -15.23 8.02
CA GLU A 53 -21.35 -14.08 8.73
C GLU A 53 -19.82 -14.03 8.72
N ARG A 54 -19.15 -15.19 8.77
CA ARG A 54 -17.69 -15.26 8.72
C ARG A 54 -17.15 -14.83 7.36
N LEU A 55 -17.80 -15.23 6.28
CA LEU A 55 -17.40 -14.81 4.93
C LEU A 55 -17.64 -13.32 4.73
N GLU A 56 -18.75 -12.79 5.25
CA GLU A 56 -19.02 -11.35 5.23
C GLU A 56 -17.99 -10.56 6.03
N TYR A 57 -17.60 -11.06 7.21
CA TYR A 57 -16.54 -10.45 8.02
C TYR A 57 -15.20 -10.43 7.29
N GLU A 58 -14.77 -11.53 6.67
CA GLU A 58 -13.50 -11.57 5.94
C GLU A 58 -13.51 -10.68 4.70
N GLU A 59 -14.64 -10.58 3.99
CA GLU A 59 -14.83 -9.64 2.87
C GLU A 59 -14.67 -8.19 3.34
N LYS A 60 -15.38 -7.79 4.41
CA LYS A 60 -15.33 -6.45 4.99
C LYS A 60 -13.95 -6.11 5.51
N LYS A 61 -13.29 -7.06 6.17
CA LYS A 61 -11.92 -6.92 6.71
C LYS A 61 -10.90 -6.76 5.58
N ALA A 62 -11.01 -7.51 4.49
CA ALA A 62 -10.17 -7.34 3.31
C ALA A 62 -10.39 -5.96 2.68
N GLY A 63 -11.65 -5.55 2.52
CA GLY A 63 -12.00 -4.21 2.02
C GLY A 63 -11.43 -3.08 2.88
N ALA A 64 -11.57 -3.16 4.20
CA ALA A 64 -11.04 -2.16 5.13
C ALA A 64 -9.52 -1.97 4.98
N LYS A 65 -8.76 -3.05 4.80
CA LYS A 65 -7.31 -2.98 4.54
C LYS A 65 -7.01 -2.25 3.24
N TYR A 66 -7.68 -2.62 2.15
CA TYR A 66 -7.52 -1.97 0.85
C TYR A 66 -7.80 -0.46 0.92
N PHE A 67 -8.97 -0.08 1.48
CA PHE A 67 -9.36 1.33 1.58
C PHE A 67 -8.42 2.15 2.46
N TYR A 68 -7.94 1.58 3.56
CA TYR A 68 -6.96 2.24 4.42
C TYR A 68 -5.66 2.54 3.66
N LEU A 69 -5.10 1.55 2.96
CA LEU A 69 -3.87 1.72 2.18
C LEU A 69 -4.05 2.71 1.03
N PHE A 70 -5.21 2.69 0.37
CA PHE A 70 -5.54 3.66 -0.67
C PHE A 70 -5.63 5.09 -0.12
N LYS A 71 -6.24 5.27 1.05
CA LYS A 71 -6.26 6.55 1.77
C LYS A 71 -4.85 7.02 2.11
N GLU A 72 -3.99 6.11 2.56
CA GLU A 72 -2.60 6.40 2.89
C GLU A 72 -1.78 6.83 1.66
N ALA A 73 -1.95 6.13 0.53
CA ALA A 73 -1.31 6.52 -0.73
C ALA A 73 -1.72 7.93 -1.18
N ARG A 74 -3.00 8.28 -1.03
CA ARG A 74 -3.52 9.63 -1.31
C ARG A 74 -2.92 10.66 -0.36
N HIS A 75 -2.84 10.36 0.94
CA HIS A 75 -2.24 11.25 1.93
C HIS A 75 -0.77 11.56 1.63
N ARG A 76 -0.01 10.56 1.16
CA ARG A 76 1.40 10.68 0.77
C ARG A 76 1.63 11.29 -0.62
N GLY A 77 0.58 11.52 -1.39
CA GLY A 77 0.68 12.02 -2.77
C GLY A 77 1.39 11.04 -3.72
N VAL A 78 1.35 9.74 -3.42
CA VAL A 78 1.96 8.73 -4.30
C VAL A 78 0.99 8.44 -5.43
N SER A 79 1.29 8.91 -6.64
CA SER A 79 0.53 8.53 -7.84
C SER A 79 1.09 7.23 -8.42
N GLY A 80 0.23 6.30 -8.81
CA GLY A 80 0.63 5.24 -9.74
C GLY A 80 1.29 5.88 -10.96
N LYS A 81 2.47 5.40 -11.35
CA LYS A 81 3.09 5.88 -12.60
C LYS A 81 2.11 5.63 -13.74
N LYS A 82 1.85 6.66 -14.54
CA LYS A 82 1.24 6.52 -15.86
C LYS A 82 2.15 5.69 -16.78
#